data_AF-A0A5J6SM85-F1
#
_entry.id   AF-A0A5J6SM85-F1
#
_cell.length_a   1.000
_cell.length_b   1.000
_cell.length_c   1.000
_cell.angle_alpha   90.00
_cell.angle_beta   90.00
_cell.angle_gamma   90.00
#
_symmetry.space_group_name_H-M   'P 1'
#
loop_
_entity.id
_entity.type
_entity.pdbx_description
1 polymer ?
#
loop_
_entity_poly.entity_id
_entity_poly.type
_entity_poly.pdbx_seq_one_letter_code
_entity_poly.pdbx_strand_id
1 'polypeptide(L)' 'MITDKDKIDLIIKTLERMSWELDAEVEMAIKEGILANILYTFDKNNPVKLYEYRFWFNKNETVQLSVPMKKN' A
#
# COMPACT_ATOMS: atom_id res chain seq x y z
N MET A 1 -9.43 7.85 -11.22
CA MET A 1 -8.12 8.20 -11.79
C MET A 1 -7.65 9.47 -11.11
N ILE A 2 -6.59 9.43 -10.31
CA ILE A 2 -5.99 10.64 -9.73
C ILE A 2 -5.00 11.15 -10.79
N THR A 3 -5.31 12.26 -11.45
CA THR A 3 -4.43 12.91 -12.45
C THR A 3 -3.85 14.23 -11.97
N ASP A 4 -4.25 14.66 -10.78
CA ASP A 4 -3.76 15.86 -10.14
C ASP A 4 -2.31 15.65 -9.71
N LYS A 5 -1.41 16.39 -10.36
CA LYS A 5 0.03 16.25 -10.17
C LYS A 5 0.47 16.54 -8.75
N ASP A 6 -0.15 17.51 -8.09
CA ASP A 6 0.21 17.90 -6.72
C ASP A 6 -0.17 16.78 -5.74
N LYS A 7 -1.30 16.13 -5.98
CA LYS A 7 -1.73 14.95 -5.21
C LYS A 7 -0.82 13.74 -5.46
N ILE A 8 -0.40 13.52 -6.71
CA ILE A 8 0.55 12.46 -7.06
C ILE A 8 1.90 12.68 -6.37
N ASP A 9 2.44 13.90 -6.45
CA ASP A 9 3.72 14.26 -5.83
C ASP A 9 3.66 14.13 -4.31
N LEU A 10 2.53 14.48 -3.68
CA LEU A 10 2.31 14.29 -2.25
C LEU A 10 2.34 12.81 -1.87
N ILE A 11 1.68 11.94 -2.66
CA ILE A 11 1.68 10.49 -2.43
C ILE A 11 3.11 9.95 -2.56
N ILE A 12 3.84 10.30 -3.61
CA ILE A 12 5.22 9.86 -3.85
C ILE A 12 6.12 10.25 -2.67
N LYS A 13 6.10 11.53 -2.26
CA LYS A 13 6.91 12.03 -1.13
C LYS A 13 6.56 11.35 0.19
N THR A 14 5.30 10.95 0.36
CA THR A 14 4.86 10.23 1.56
C THR A 14 5.40 8.81 1.55
N LEU A 15 5.33 8.10 0.42
CA LEU A 15 5.87 6.75 0.25
C LEU A 15 7.41 6.71 0.40
N GLU A 16 8.13 7.73 -0.08
CA GLU A 16 9.59 7.86 0.07
C GLU A 16 10.04 8.00 1.54
N ARG A 17 9.17 8.52 2.41
CA ARG A 17 9.45 8.69 3.84
C ARG A 17 9.09 7.47 4.68
N MET A 18 8.44 6.47 4.08
CA MET A 18 8.08 5.24 4.78
C MET A 18 9.30 4.33 4.92
N SER A 19 9.54 3.87 6.14
CA SER A 19 10.44 2.75 6.40
C SER A 19 9.67 1.45 6.21
N TRP A 20 10.17 0.57 5.35
CA TRP A 20 9.57 -0.73 5.10
C TRP A 20 10.30 -1.79 5.92
N GLU A 21 9.61 -2.39 6.89
CA GLU A 21 10.10 -3.57 7.59
C GLU A 21 9.53 -4.82 6.91
N LEU A 22 10.43 -5.63 6.35
CA LEU A 22 10.09 -6.94 5.80
C LEU A 22 9.88 -7.93 6.95
N ASP A 23 8.90 -8.82 6.81
CA ASP A 23 8.58 -9.88 7.77
C ASP A 23 8.14 -9.43 9.17
N ALA A 24 7.70 -8.17 9.31
CA ALA A 24 7.06 -7.72 10.53
C ALA A 24 5.80 -8.55 10.80
N GLU A 25 5.76 -9.26 11.93
CA GLU A 25 4.55 -9.96 12.37
C GLU A 25 3.44 -8.93 12.54
N VAL A 26 2.40 -9.04 11.71
CA VAL A 26 1.21 -8.20 11.83
C VAL A 26 0.53 -8.57 13.14
N GLU A 27 0.54 -7.67 14.12
CA GLU A 27 -0.30 -7.81 15.31
C GLU A 27 -1.76 -7.64 14.87
N MET A 28 -2.39 -8.75 14.47
CA MET A 28 -3.77 -8.84 13.96
C MET A 28 -4.86 -8.47 15.00
N ALA A 29 -4.49 -7.83 16.12
CA ALA A 29 -5.41 -7.41 17.16
C ALA A 29 -6.27 -6.19 16.77
N ILE A 30 -5.93 -5.50 15.67
CA ILE A 30 -6.60 -4.26 15.23
C ILE A 30 -7.52 -4.55 14.04
N LYS A 31 -8.74 -4.02 14.07
CA LYS A 31 -9.71 -4.08 12.96
C LYS A 31 -9.10 -3.45 11.71
N GLU A 32 -9.22 -4.12 10.56
CA GLU A 32 -8.77 -3.62 9.26
C GLU A 32 -9.24 -2.18 9.05
N GLY A 33 -8.28 -1.27 8.83
CA GLY A 33 -8.55 0.16 8.73
C GLY A 33 -9.03 0.54 7.34
N ILE A 34 -8.34 0.04 6.31
CA ILE A 34 -8.64 0.29 4.90
C ILE A 34 -8.33 -0.96 4.07
N LEU A 35 -9.23 -1.25 3.12
CA LEU A 35 -8.99 -2.12 1.98
C LEU A 35 -8.85 -1.24 0.72
N ALA A 36 -7.72 -1.32 0.01
CA ALA A 36 -7.51 -0.53 -1.20
C ALA A 36 -7.08 -1.40 -2.39
N ASN A 37 -7.66 -1.09 -3.55
CA ASN A 37 -7.25 -1.65 -4.83
C ASN A 37 -6.32 -0.66 -5.52
N ILE A 38 -5.04 -1.01 -5.63
CA ILE A 38 -4.04 -0.17 -6.30
C ILE A 38 -3.70 -0.81 -7.65
N LEU A 39 -3.93 -0.04 -8.71
CA LEU A 39 -3.55 -0.38 -10.07
C LEU A 39 -2.30 0.40 -10.44
N TYR A 40 -1.23 -0.30 -10.83
CA TYR A 40 -0.03 0.37 -11.30
C TYR A 40 0.65 -0.43 -12.41
N THR A 41 1.44 0.30 -13.20
CA THR A 41 2.16 -0.20 -14.37
C THR A 41 3.64 0.12 -14.16
N PHE A 42 4.49 -0.90 -14.05
CA PHE A 42 5.93 -0.71 -13.85
C PHE A 42 6.65 -0.23 -15.12
N ASP A 43 6.18 -0.64 -16.29
CA ASP A 43 6.66 -0.24 -17.62
C ASP A 43 5.43 -0.08 -18.51
N LYS A 44 5.34 0.99 -19.31
CA LYS A 44 4.24 1.25 -20.25
C LYS A 44 3.95 0.07 -21.20
N ASN A 45 4.93 -0.78 -21.45
CA ASN A 45 4.78 -1.97 -22.30
C ASN A 45 4.18 -3.19 -21.57
N ASN A 46 4.06 -3.14 -20.25
CA ASN A 46 3.52 -4.23 -19.44
C ASN A 46 2.04 -4.03 -19.10
N PRO A 47 1.26 -5.12 -18.97
CA PRO A 47 -0.13 -5.05 -18.55
C PRO A 47 -0.24 -4.43 -17.15
N VAL A 48 -1.31 -3.65 -16.95
CA VAL A 48 -1.66 -3.07 -15.64
C VAL A 48 -1.82 -4.21 -14.64
N LYS A 49 -1.12 -4.11 -13.51
CA LYS A 49 -1.28 -5.06 -12.40
C LYS A 49 -2.21 -4.47 -11.36
N LEU A 50 -3.17 -5.27 -10.90
CA LEU A 50 -4.07 -4.95 -9.80
C LEU A 50 -3.61 -5.71 -8.56
N TYR A 51 -3.35 -4.98 -7.49
CA TYR A 51 -3.06 -5.54 -6.19
C TYR A 51 -4.08 -5.02 -5.18
N GLU A 52 -4.65 -5.94 -4.39
CA GLU A 52 -5.43 -5.61 -3.21
C GLU A 52 -4.46 -5.44 -2.05
N TYR A 53 -4.55 -4.32 -1.35
CA TYR A 53 -3.74 -4.01 -0.18
C TYR A 53 -4.64 -3.85 1.03
N ARG A 54 -4.23 -4.46 2.15
CA ARG A 54 -4.88 -4.30 3.45
C ARG A 54 -4.01 -3.46 4.35
N PHE A 55 -4.61 -2.47 4.99
CA PHE A 55 -3.93 -1.51 5.86
C PHE A 55 -4.45 -1.61 7.29
N TRP A 56 -3.52 -1.62 8.23
CA TRP A 56 -3.78 -1.51 9.67
C TRP A 56 -3.10 -0.26 10.22
N PHE A 57 -3.87 0.61 10.87
CA PHE A 57 -3.35 1.82 11.52
C PHE A 57 -3.04 1.52 12.98
N ASN A 58 -1.78 1.67 13.33
CA ASN A 58 -1.32 1.47 14.70
C ASN A 58 -1.39 2.77 15.51
N LYS A 59 -1.46 2.65 16.83
CA LYS A 59 -1.55 3.81 17.75
C LYS A 59 -0.29 4.69 17.75
N ASN A 60 0.84 4.16 17.31
CA ASN A 60 2.13 4.86 17.24
C ASN A 60 2.35 5.55 15.88
N GLU A 61 1.28 5.92 15.19
CA GLU A 61 1.32 6.57 13.86
C GLU A 61 2.00 5.75 12.75
N THR A 62 2.21 4.45 12.99
CA THR A 62 2.70 3.52 11.97
C THR A 62 1.53 2.85 11.23
N VAL A 63 1.80 2.41 10.01
CA VAL A 63 0.84 1.68 9.19
C VAL A 63 1.47 0.36 8.78
N GLN A 64 0.77 -0.74 9.05
CA GLN A 64 1.13 -2.06 8.55
C GLN A 64 0.35 -2.34 7.27
N LEU A 65 1.03 -2.91 6.29
CA LEU A 65 0.49 -3.24 4.98
C LEU A 65 0.65 -4.75 4.74
N SER A 66 -0.38 -5.40 4.24
CA SER A 66 -0.22 -6.74 3.67
C SER A 66 -0.75 -6.81 2.24
N VAL A 67 -0.02 -7.57 1.43
CA VAL A 67 -0.49 -8.02 0.12
C VAL A 67 -0.91 -9.48 0.30
N PRO A 68 -2.18 -9.84 0.04
CA PRO A 68 -2.56 -11.23 0.07
C PRO A 68 -1.78 -11.96 -1.03
N MET A 69 -0.86 -12.84 -0.63
CA MET A 69 -0.30 -13.83 -1.55
C MET A 69 -1.47 -14.66 -2.07
N LYS A 70 -1.67 -14.69 -3.40
CA LYS A 70 -2.53 -15.69 -4.02
C LYS A 70 -1.99 -17.06 -3.61
N LYS A 71 -2.75 -17.79 -2.78
CA LYS A 71 -2.54 -19.22 -2.58
C LYS A 71 -2.83 -19.91 -3.91
N ASN A 72 -1.80 -20.50 -4.51
CA ASN A 72 -1.96 -21.50 -5.57
C ASN A 72 -2.44 -22.81 -4.94
#